data_AF-A0A504KTX1-F1
#
_entry.id   AF-A0A504KTX1-F1
#
_cell.length_a   1.000
_cell.length_b   1.000
_cell.length_c   1.000
_cell.angle_alpha   90.00
_cell.angle_beta   90.00
_cell.angle_gamma   90.00
#
_symmetry.space_group_name_H-M   'P 1'
#
loop_
_entity.id
_entity.type
_entity.pdbx_description
1 polymer ?
#
loop_
_entity_poly.entity_id
_entity_poly.type
_entity_poly.pdbx_seq_one_letter_code
_entity_poly.pdbx_strand_id
1 'polypeptide(L)'
;MTVIVDPAIRILPDGHRIFVLHPGEGKRFYTDFQATDSVFLDLPGIAFTNPPQINDEDLRNQLRMARRVSIWRRRGSNPDDKPSRNPDDYKITTVTPDAPRFVHEVYDLYTEAKAGDLIIVPGKGYGSTVFFGEAVNNFDPDFTVESLRYPDERIPARKVKWLPVNLAKQQFNRRLIRLMQNRQAIIQVTREDDRREIYTHAYGDYVWKESSGNLIRVTKDDIDLNDLNKAVDLTNYFASQYLALKKGELAAFFGLGFHEAIDSYYDKSYFGGVNVEIHSPGYFGRPMKKAAMAGYVSAMLALSGSGISAQEATDAKVVNSANAASAVVSICDMELEADIRQTMEMYANIHLWENDVCPRREATKNSVGLKTDVTVKKEVPAAGN
;
A
#
# COMPACT_ATOMS: atom_id res chain seq x y z
N MET A 1 -7.40 20.64 25.50
CA MET A 1 -8.09 19.89 24.42
C MET A 1 -7.03 19.59 23.40
N THR A 2 -6.85 18.34 22.98
CA THR A 2 -5.74 17.98 22.09
C THR A 2 -6.30 17.69 20.70
N VAL A 3 -5.69 18.30 19.68
CA VAL A 3 -6.03 18.02 18.28
C VAL A 3 -5.21 16.82 17.82
N ILE A 4 -5.86 15.80 17.28
CA ILE A 4 -5.19 14.66 16.66
C ILE A 4 -5.34 14.78 15.14
N VAL A 5 -4.20 14.81 14.46
CA VAL A 5 -4.11 14.73 13.00
C VAL A 5 -3.68 13.33 12.65
N ASP A 6 -4.57 12.58 12.00
CA ASP A 6 -4.27 11.25 11.47
C ASP A 6 -4.15 11.32 9.96
N PRO A 7 -2.93 11.35 9.40
CA PRO A 7 -2.74 11.42 7.96
C PRO A 7 -3.28 10.18 7.22
N ALA A 8 -3.40 9.04 7.90
CA ALA A 8 -3.76 7.75 7.28
C ALA A 8 -2.91 7.39 6.03
N ILE A 9 -1.68 7.92 5.92
CA ILE A 9 -0.78 7.68 4.79
C ILE A 9 0.02 6.41 5.06
N ARG A 10 -0.02 5.46 4.13
CA ARG A 10 0.77 4.24 4.23
C ARG A 10 2.24 4.51 3.95
N ILE A 11 3.12 4.26 4.92
CA ILE A 11 4.57 4.41 4.72
C ILE A 11 5.18 3.04 4.47
N LEU A 12 5.73 2.87 3.28
CA LEU A 12 6.28 1.59 2.81
C LEU A 12 7.81 1.62 2.92
N PRO A 13 8.44 0.59 3.53
CA PRO A 13 9.88 0.50 3.59
C PRO A 13 10.50 0.38 2.19
N ASP A 14 11.73 0.85 2.00
CA ASP A 14 12.43 0.76 0.70
C ASP A 14 12.51 -0.67 0.18
N GLY A 15 12.73 -1.62 1.09
CA GLY A 15 12.78 -3.05 0.85
C GLY A 15 11.42 -3.75 0.76
N HIS A 16 10.29 -3.02 0.82
CA HIS A 16 8.95 -3.60 0.65
C HIS A 16 8.91 -4.38 -0.67
N ARG A 17 8.17 -5.49 -0.71
CA ARG A 17 8.06 -6.31 -1.92
C ARG A 17 6.62 -6.48 -2.32
N ILE A 18 6.44 -6.79 -3.59
CA ILE A 18 5.14 -7.08 -4.17
C ILE A 18 5.28 -8.36 -4.95
N PHE A 19 4.40 -9.31 -4.68
CA PHE A 19 4.36 -10.60 -5.35
C PHE A 19 3.05 -10.76 -6.11
N VAL A 20 3.10 -11.13 -7.37
CA VAL A 20 1.93 -11.62 -8.10
C VAL A 20 1.86 -13.13 -7.93
N LEU A 21 0.88 -13.61 -7.17
CA LEU A 21 0.68 -15.02 -6.88
C LEU A 21 -0.49 -15.57 -7.69
N HIS A 22 -0.22 -16.57 -8.51
CA HIS A 22 -1.20 -17.26 -9.34
C HIS A 22 -1.82 -18.42 -8.53
N PRO A 23 -3.14 -18.41 -8.28
CA PRO A 23 -3.84 -19.38 -7.42
C PRO A 23 -4.03 -20.74 -8.11
N GLY A 24 -2.91 -21.41 -8.41
CA GLY A 24 -2.86 -22.70 -9.08
C GLY A 24 -3.25 -22.67 -10.56
N GLU A 25 -3.11 -23.82 -11.21
CA GLU A 25 -3.51 -24.02 -12.60
C GLU A 25 -5.00 -23.68 -12.78
N GLY A 26 -5.31 -22.89 -13.82
CA GLY A 26 -6.68 -22.46 -14.09
C GLY A 26 -7.30 -21.54 -13.02
N LYS A 27 -6.49 -21.02 -12.09
CA LYS A 27 -6.92 -20.16 -10.96
C LYS A 27 -7.82 -20.89 -9.96
N ARG A 28 -7.60 -22.19 -9.80
CA ARG A 28 -8.47 -23.10 -9.06
C ARG A 28 -8.54 -22.87 -7.54
N PHE A 29 -7.55 -22.21 -6.94
CA PHE A 29 -7.51 -21.89 -5.50
C PHE A 29 -7.97 -20.46 -5.19
N TYR A 30 -8.49 -19.73 -6.19
CA TYR A 30 -8.84 -18.32 -6.03
C TYR A 30 -9.89 -18.09 -4.94
N THR A 31 -10.89 -18.97 -4.87
CA THR A 31 -11.92 -18.96 -3.82
C THR A 31 -11.37 -19.36 -2.45
N ASP A 32 -10.47 -20.35 -2.43
CA ASP A 32 -9.89 -20.88 -1.20
C ASP A 32 -9.08 -19.79 -0.50
N PHE A 33 -8.30 -19.01 -1.26
CA PHE A 33 -7.50 -17.92 -0.69
C PHE A 33 -8.35 -16.86 0.02
N GLN A 34 -9.51 -16.53 -0.55
CA GLN A 34 -10.45 -15.60 0.07
C GLN A 34 -11.14 -16.21 1.29
N ALA A 35 -11.53 -17.49 1.21
CA ALA A 35 -12.25 -18.17 2.29
C ALA A 35 -11.39 -18.40 3.54
N THR A 36 -10.07 -18.55 3.38
CA THR A 36 -9.16 -18.87 4.48
C THR A 36 -8.26 -17.70 4.90
N ASP A 37 -8.42 -16.51 4.33
CA ASP A 37 -7.55 -15.34 4.54
C ASP A 37 -6.06 -15.70 4.45
N SER A 38 -5.72 -16.52 3.45
CA SER A 38 -4.38 -17.06 3.31
C SER A 38 -4.02 -17.28 1.85
N VAL A 39 -2.73 -17.37 1.57
CA VAL A 39 -2.24 -17.75 0.26
C VAL A 39 -1.24 -18.90 0.37
N PHE A 40 -1.20 -19.77 -0.63
CA PHE A 40 -0.34 -20.95 -0.63
C PHE A 40 0.00 -21.40 -2.05
N LEU A 41 1.09 -22.15 -2.18
CA LEU A 41 1.41 -22.88 -3.39
C LEU A 41 0.74 -24.27 -3.36
N ASP A 42 0.61 -24.89 -4.53
CA ASP A 42 -0.01 -26.20 -4.69
C ASP A 42 0.89 -27.33 -4.15
N LEU A 43 0.98 -27.43 -2.83
CA LEU A 43 1.91 -28.27 -2.09
C LEU A 43 1.20 -29.21 -1.09
N PRO A 44 0.27 -30.06 -1.54
CA PRO A 44 -0.47 -30.93 -0.63
C PRO A 44 0.47 -31.94 0.07
N GLY A 45 0.33 -32.05 1.39
CA GLY A 45 1.01 -33.05 2.20
C GLY A 45 2.47 -32.73 2.51
N ILE A 46 2.93 -31.50 2.25
CA ILE A 46 4.23 -31.02 2.72
C ILE A 46 4.05 -30.34 4.08
N ALA A 47 5.02 -30.56 4.96
CA ALA A 47 5.23 -29.75 6.15
C ALA A 47 6.66 -29.22 6.11
N PHE A 48 6.82 -27.92 6.35
CA PHE A 48 8.14 -27.33 6.53
C PHE A 48 8.45 -27.33 8.02
N THR A 49 9.67 -27.68 8.41
CA THR A 49 10.15 -27.52 9.79
C THR A 49 10.82 -26.17 10.00
N ASN A 50 11.44 -25.65 8.94
CA ASN A 50 12.11 -24.36 8.89
C ASN A 50 11.74 -23.66 7.57
N PRO A 51 11.95 -22.33 7.46
CA PRO A 51 11.82 -21.64 6.19
C PRO A 51 12.66 -22.32 5.09
N PRO A 52 12.04 -22.67 3.94
CA PRO A 52 12.70 -23.43 2.89
C PRO A 52 13.95 -22.72 2.36
N GLN A 53 14.96 -23.50 1.95
CA GLN A 53 16.22 -22.99 1.39
C GLN A 53 16.39 -23.46 -0.06
N ILE A 54 16.89 -22.58 -0.94
CA ILE A 54 16.99 -22.85 -2.40
C ILE A 54 17.84 -24.10 -2.71
N ASN A 55 18.91 -24.31 -1.93
CA ASN A 55 19.89 -25.37 -2.18
C ASN A 55 19.63 -26.64 -1.37
N ASP A 56 18.50 -26.72 -0.66
CA ASP A 56 18.14 -27.90 0.14
C ASP A 56 17.65 -29.05 -0.76
N GLU A 57 18.32 -30.20 -0.69
CA GLU A 57 17.91 -31.40 -1.42
C GLU A 57 16.62 -32.01 -0.87
N ASP A 58 16.39 -31.90 0.44
CA ASP A 58 15.21 -32.45 1.10
C ASP A 58 13.96 -31.71 0.63
N LEU A 59 14.05 -30.38 0.51
CA LEU A 59 13.03 -29.57 -0.12
C LEU A 59 12.70 -30.05 -1.54
N ARG A 60 13.72 -30.32 -2.37
CA ARG A 60 13.49 -30.79 -3.75
C ARG A 60 12.73 -32.12 -3.78
N ASN A 61 13.04 -33.02 -2.85
CA ASN A 61 12.37 -34.32 -2.72
C ASN A 61 10.92 -34.16 -2.23
N GLN A 62 10.69 -33.30 -1.24
CA GLN A 62 9.34 -32.95 -0.76
C GLN A 62 8.48 -32.37 -1.88
N LEU A 63 9.00 -31.46 -2.71
CA LEU A 63 8.26 -30.86 -3.82
C LEU A 63 7.88 -31.89 -4.89
N ARG A 64 8.75 -32.88 -5.16
CA ARG A 64 8.40 -34.01 -6.06
C ARG A 64 7.28 -34.86 -5.47
N MET A 65 7.33 -35.14 -4.17
CA MET A 65 6.28 -35.84 -3.44
C MET A 65 4.93 -35.10 -3.59
N ALA A 66 4.87 -33.82 -3.21
CA ALA A 66 3.64 -33.01 -3.32
C ALA A 66 3.07 -33.02 -4.75
N ARG A 67 3.93 -32.93 -5.76
CA ARG A 67 3.48 -33.00 -7.16
C ARG A 67 2.82 -34.33 -7.48
N ARG A 68 3.34 -35.45 -6.97
CA ARG A 68 2.74 -36.79 -7.16
C ARG A 68 1.40 -36.91 -6.43
N VAL A 69 1.30 -36.37 -5.21
CA VAL A 69 0.04 -36.27 -4.46
C VAL A 69 -1.01 -35.45 -5.22
N SER A 70 -0.64 -34.26 -5.69
CA SER A 70 -1.50 -33.37 -6.48
C SER A 70 -2.00 -34.05 -7.76
N ILE A 71 -1.14 -34.76 -8.49
CA ILE A 71 -1.53 -35.52 -9.69
C ILE A 71 -2.50 -36.66 -9.36
N TRP A 72 -2.23 -37.44 -8.31
CA TRP A 72 -3.08 -38.56 -7.89
C TRP A 72 -4.48 -38.09 -7.49
N ARG A 73 -4.57 -37.06 -6.63
CA ARG A 73 -5.85 -36.45 -6.23
C ARG A 73 -6.61 -35.87 -7.41
N ARG A 74 -5.94 -35.14 -8.31
CA ARG A 74 -6.56 -34.53 -9.49
C ARG A 74 -7.16 -35.56 -10.46
N ARG A 75 -6.57 -36.76 -10.54
CA ARG A 75 -7.06 -37.85 -11.40
C ARG A 75 -8.20 -38.64 -10.79
N GLY A 76 -8.49 -38.47 -9.49
CA GLY A 76 -9.42 -39.35 -8.78
C GLY A 76 -8.95 -40.80 -8.80
N SER A 77 -7.63 -41.02 -8.76
CA SER A 77 -7.02 -42.35 -8.84
C SER A 77 -7.42 -43.25 -7.67
N ASN A 78 -7.34 -44.56 -7.88
CA ASN A 78 -7.70 -45.58 -6.88
C ASN A 78 -6.89 -45.36 -5.58
N PRO A 79 -7.50 -45.52 -4.38
CA PRO A 79 -6.79 -45.62 -3.10
C PRO A 79 -5.54 -46.51 -3.10
N ASP A 80 -5.54 -47.61 -3.87
CA ASP A 80 -4.38 -48.51 -3.95
C ASP A 80 -3.17 -47.89 -4.65
N ASP A 81 -3.38 -46.89 -5.51
CA ASP A 81 -2.34 -46.16 -6.23
C ASP A 81 -1.82 -44.95 -5.45
N LYS A 82 -2.08 -44.88 -4.13
CA LYS A 82 -1.72 -43.73 -3.30
C LYS A 82 -0.20 -43.53 -3.31
N PRO A 83 0.30 -42.35 -3.71
CA PRO A 83 1.73 -42.09 -3.74
C PRO A 83 2.33 -42.13 -2.32
N SER A 84 3.60 -42.52 -2.21
CA SER A 84 4.31 -42.48 -0.92
C SER A 84 4.33 -41.07 -0.33
N ARG A 85 4.27 -40.99 1.01
CA ARG A 85 4.43 -39.75 1.80
C ARG A 85 5.83 -39.60 2.39
N ASN A 86 6.75 -40.50 2.04
CA ASN A 86 8.16 -40.37 2.37
C ASN A 86 8.90 -39.58 1.26
N PRO A 87 9.49 -38.41 1.55
CA PRO A 87 10.27 -37.65 0.56
C PRO A 87 11.42 -38.45 -0.06
N ASP A 88 12.07 -39.34 0.70
CA ASP A 88 13.23 -40.09 0.25
C ASP A 88 12.93 -41.02 -0.95
N ASP A 89 11.67 -41.47 -1.07
CA ASP A 89 11.21 -42.30 -2.19
C ASP A 89 11.22 -41.54 -3.53
N TYR A 90 11.42 -40.21 -3.50
CA TYR A 90 11.48 -39.32 -4.66
C TYR A 90 12.87 -38.75 -4.93
N LYS A 91 13.90 -39.27 -4.24
CA LYS A 91 15.30 -38.89 -4.49
C LYS A 91 15.72 -39.28 -5.91
N ILE A 92 16.44 -38.38 -6.59
CA ILE A 92 17.02 -38.64 -7.91
C ILE A 92 18.52 -38.84 -7.79
N THR A 93 19.07 -39.71 -8.65
CA THR A 93 20.50 -40.03 -8.68
C THR A 93 21.35 -38.96 -9.38
N THR A 94 20.74 -38.15 -10.26
CA THR A 94 21.44 -37.07 -10.98
C THR A 94 20.81 -35.73 -10.64
N VAL A 95 21.45 -34.99 -9.73
CA VAL A 95 21.00 -33.67 -9.30
C VAL A 95 21.54 -32.62 -10.28
N THR A 96 20.65 -31.85 -10.90
CA THR A 96 21.08 -30.64 -11.63
C THR A 96 21.64 -29.62 -10.63
N PRO A 97 22.78 -28.95 -10.94
CA PRO A 97 23.38 -27.98 -10.04
C PRO A 97 22.38 -26.88 -9.64
N ASP A 98 21.64 -26.37 -10.63
CA ASP A 98 20.68 -25.30 -10.42
C ASP A 98 19.37 -25.81 -9.81
N ALA A 99 18.84 -25.03 -8.86
CA ALA A 99 17.54 -25.28 -8.28
C ALA A 99 16.44 -25.13 -9.34
N PRO A 100 15.52 -26.11 -9.48
CA PRO A 100 14.38 -25.96 -10.36
C PRO A 100 13.60 -24.68 -10.01
N ARG A 101 13.06 -24.01 -11.03
CA ARG A 101 12.32 -22.74 -10.84
C ARG A 101 11.20 -22.81 -9.79
N PHE A 102 10.55 -23.97 -9.64
CA PHE A 102 9.53 -24.17 -8.61
C PHE A 102 10.07 -24.06 -7.18
N VAL A 103 11.35 -24.40 -6.95
CA VAL A 103 12.01 -24.19 -5.65
C VAL A 103 12.14 -22.70 -5.33
N HIS A 104 12.48 -21.87 -6.33
CA HIS A 104 12.51 -20.43 -6.16
C HIS A 104 11.13 -19.87 -5.84
N GLU A 105 10.07 -20.37 -6.48
CA GLU A 105 8.71 -19.93 -6.20
C GLU A 105 8.30 -20.24 -4.73
N VAL A 106 8.73 -21.39 -4.21
CA VAL A 106 8.54 -21.77 -2.79
C VAL A 106 9.35 -20.87 -1.86
N TYR A 107 10.62 -20.65 -2.18
CA TYR A 107 11.49 -19.76 -1.43
C TYR A 107 10.94 -18.32 -1.37
N ASP A 108 10.44 -17.80 -2.48
CA ASP A 108 9.91 -16.45 -2.59
C ASP A 108 8.73 -16.22 -1.63
N LEU A 109 7.79 -17.18 -1.57
CA LEU A 109 6.59 -17.05 -0.72
C LEU A 109 6.86 -17.34 0.76
N TYR A 110 7.62 -18.39 1.06
CA TYR A 110 7.77 -18.90 2.42
C TYR A 110 9.04 -18.43 3.12
N THR A 111 9.99 -17.80 2.41
CA THR A 111 11.24 -17.29 3.01
C THR A 111 11.43 -15.80 2.75
N GLU A 112 11.33 -15.35 1.50
CA GLU A 112 11.63 -13.97 1.12
C GLU A 112 10.50 -12.98 1.43
N ALA A 113 9.23 -13.40 1.33
CA ALA A 113 8.10 -12.55 1.66
C ALA A 113 8.07 -12.26 3.18
N LYS A 114 8.00 -10.99 3.56
CA LYS A 114 7.99 -10.55 4.96
C LYS A 114 6.61 -10.06 5.39
N ALA A 115 6.41 -9.94 6.69
CA ALA A 115 5.24 -9.23 7.21
C ALA A 115 5.15 -7.82 6.59
N GLY A 116 3.96 -7.42 6.16
CA GLY A 116 3.68 -6.17 5.46
C GLY A 116 3.85 -6.22 3.94
N ASP A 117 4.57 -7.20 3.37
CA ASP A 117 4.70 -7.30 1.91
C ASP A 117 3.34 -7.58 1.24
N LEU A 118 3.18 -7.07 0.02
CA LEU A 118 1.92 -7.14 -0.71
C LEU A 118 1.89 -8.36 -1.64
N ILE A 119 0.77 -9.07 -1.62
CA ILE A 119 0.50 -10.22 -2.48
C ILE A 119 -0.74 -9.92 -3.32
N ILE A 120 -0.57 -10.01 -4.63
CA ILE A 120 -1.59 -9.74 -5.63
C ILE A 120 -2.04 -11.07 -6.22
N VAL A 121 -3.33 -11.35 -6.14
CA VAL A 121 -3.91 -12.60 -6.64
C VAL A 121 -4.91 -12.29 -7.76
N PRO A 122 -4.50 -12.48 -9.03
CA PRO A 122 -5.39 -12.24 -10.15
C PRO A 122 -6.33 -13.43 -10.40
N GLY A 123 -7.63 -13.14 -10.54
CA GLY A 123 -8.66 -14.11 -10.94
C GLY A 123 -8.53 -14.60 -12.40
N LYS A 124 -9.54 -15.35 -12.87
CA LYS A 124 -9.56 -15.92 -14.24
C LYS A 124 -10.18 -14.94 -15.24
N GLY A 125 -9.49 -14.69 -16.36
CA GLY A 125 -9.96 -13.77 -17.41
C GLY A 125 -9.58 -12.30 -17.18
N TYR A 126 -10.03 -11.39 -18.05
CA TYR A 126 -9.73 -9.95 -17.96
C TYR A 126 -10.69 -9.17 -17.04
N GLY A 127 -11.94 -9.60 -16.96
CA GLY A 127 -12.96 -8.97 -16.10
C GLY A 127 -12.96 -9.45 -14.65
N SER A 128 -12.09 -10.39 -14.28
CA SER A 128 -12.02 -10.87 -12.91
C SER A 128 -11.38 -9.85 -11.98
N THR A 129 -11.88 -9.77 -10.76
CA THR A 129 -11.26 -9.03 -9.67
C THR A 129 -9.83 -9.52 -9.41
N VAL A 130 -8.98 -8.58 -9.00
CA VAL A 130 -7.62 -8.83 -8.53
C VAL A 130 -7.61 -8.53 -7.05
N PHE A 131 -7.29 -9.54 -6.23
CA PHE A 131 -7.19 -9.34 -4.79
C PHE A 131 -5.83 -8.80 -4.38
N PHE A 132 -5.84 -7.93 -3.39
CA PHE A 132 -4.66 -7.33 -2.79
C PHE A 132 -4.65 -7.77 -1.32
N GLY A 133 -3.61 -8.47 -0.90
CA GLY A 133 -3.45 -8.92 0.48
C GLY A 133 -2.10 -8.51 1.03
N GLU A 134 -2.06 -8.03 2.26
CA GLU A 134 -0.80 -7.83 2.99
C GLU A 134 -0.47 -9.09 3.80
N ALA A 135 0.76 -9.58 3.72
CA ALA A 135 1.22 -10.67 4.58
C ALA A 135 1.19 -10.20 6.05
N VAL A 136 0.45 -10.90 6.92
CA VAL A 136 0.24 -10.46 8.31
C VAL A 136 1.50 -10.66 9.14
N ASN A 137 2.10 -11.84 9.03
CA ASN A 137 3.28 -12.25 9.78
C ASN A 137 4.37 -12.78 8.83
N ASN A 138 5.57 -12.99 9.37
CA ASN A 138 6.57 -13.83 8.72
C ASN A 138 6.05 -15.28 8.59
N PHE A 139 6.74 -16.09 7.79
CA PHE A 139 6.35 -17.47 7.59
C PHE A 139 6.35 -18.26 8.91
N ASP A 140 5.24 -18.93 9.17
CA ASP A 140 5.04 -19.82 10.30
C ASP A 140 4.89 -21.25 9.74
N PRO A 141 5.86 -22.15 10.01
CA PRO A 141 5.83 -23.51 9.49
C PRO A 141 4.63 -24.35 9.99
N ASP A 142 4.06 -23.99 11.16
CA ASP A 142 2.92 -24.68 11.74
C ASP A 142 1.58 -24.19 11.16
N PHE A 143 1.57 -23.01 10.52
CA PHE A 143 0.38 -22.48 9.88
C PHE A 143 0.11 -23.18 8.54
N THR A 144 -0.89 -24.06 8.57
CA THR A 144 -1.35 -24.83 7.42
C THR A 144 -2.84 -24.63 7.18
N VAL A 145 -3.27 -24.82 5.94
CA VAL A 145 -4.67 -24.78 5.53
C VAL A 145 -5.04 -26.06 4.79
N GLU A 146 -6.33 -26.36 4.77
CA GLU A 146 -6.91 -27.44 3.98
C GLU A 146 -7.70 -26.83 2.83
N SER A 147 -7.48 -27.33 1.62
CA SER A 147 -8.29 -26.97 0.46
C SER A 147 -9.35 -28.04 0.24
N LEU A 148 -10.56 -27.63 -0.17
CA LEU A 148 -11.62 -28.56 -0.59
C LEU A 148 -11.16 -29.55 -1.68
N ARG A 149 -10.10 -29.19 -2.42
CA ARG A 149 -9.52 -30.02 -3.49
C ARG A 149 -8.61 -31.13 -2.97
N TYR A 150 -8.10 -30.98 -1.76
CA TYR A 150 -7.21 -31.93 -1.12
C TYR A 150 -7.71 -32.23 0.30
N PRO A 151 -8.83 -32.97 0.42
CA PRO A 151 -9.33 -33.36 1.74
C PRO A 151 -8.24 -34.15 2.47
N ASP A 152 -8.09 -33.84 3.76
CA ASP A 152 -7.12 -34.45 4.68
C ASP A 152 -5.63 -34.19 4.35
N GLU A 153 -5.33 -33.30 3.39
CA GLU A 153 -3.95 -32.89 3.11
C GLU A 153 -3.75 -31.46 3.59
N ARG A 154 -2.83 -31.29 4.55
CA ARG A 154 -2.39 -29.98 4.99
C ARG A 154 -1.50 -29.33 3.94
N ILE A 155 -1.65 -28.02 3.76
CA ILE A 155 -0.87 -27.20 2.84
C ILE A 155 -0.25 -26.05 3.63
N PRO A 156 1.08 -25.86 3.58
CA PRO A 156 1.73 -24.69 4.19
C PRO A 156 1.22 -23.40 3.56
N ALA A 157 0.88 -22.40 4.37
CA ALA A 157 0.28 -21.17 3.90
C ALA A 157 0.91 -19.92 4.51
N ARG A 158 0.60 -18.77 3.92
CA ARG A 158 0.87 -17.44 4.47
C ARG A 158 -0.45 -16.77 4.78
N LYS A 159 -0.63 -16.34 6.03
CA LYS A 159 -1.79 -15.55 6.43
C LYS A 159 -1.69 -14.16 5.78
N VAL A 160 -2.79 -13.72 5.17
CA VAL A 160 -2.88 -12.40 4.54
C VAL A 160 -4.10 -11.64 5.07
N LYS A 161 -3.99 -10.32 5.10
CA LYS A 161 -5.12 -9.42 5.33
C LYS A 161 -5.53 -8.85 3.98
N TRP A 162 -6.70 -9.23 3.49
CA TRP A 162 -7.23 -8.68 2.25
C TRP A 162 -7.57 -7.19 2.41
N LEU A 163 -7.04 -6.37 1.50
CA LEU A 163 -7.36 -4.96 1.39
C LEU A 163 -8.70 -4.81 0.64
N PRO A 164 -9.53 -3.82 1.00
CA PRO A 164 -10.85 -3.59 0.40
C PRO A 164 -10.73 -2.93 -0.99
N VAL A 165 -9.98 -3.57 -1.90
CA VAL A 165 -9.75 -3.10 -3.26
C VAL A 165 -10.61 -3.91 -4.23
N ASN A 166 -11.42 -3.22 -5.02
CA ASN A 166 -12.23 -3.85 -6.06
C ASN A 166 -11.77 -3.39 -7.45
N LEU A 167 -10.77 -4.07 -8.00
CA LEU A 167 -10.25 -3.77 -9.33
C LEU A 167 -10.31 -5.00 -10.23
N ALA A 168 -10.87 -4.81 -11.41
CA ALA A 168 -10.78 -5.78 -12.48
C ALA A 168 -9.39 -5.74 -13.11
N LYS A 169 -8.89 -6.91 -13.54
CA LYS A 169 -7.56 -7.03 -14.16
C LYS A 169 -7.34 -6.12 -15.37
N GLN A 170 -8.38 -5.81 -16.13
CA GLN A 170 -8.28 -4.91 -17.29
C GLN A 170 -7.99 -3.44 -16.93
N GLN A 171 -8.15 -3.04 -15.67
CA GLN A 171 -7.89 -1.66 -15.22
C GLN A 171 -6.40 -1.38 -14.99
N PHE A 172 -5.55 -2.42 -15.01
CA PHE A 172 -4.12 -2.28 -14.87
C PHE A 172 -3.44 -1.95 -16.20
N ASN A 173 -2.23 -1.40 -16.13
CA ASN A 173 -1.42 -1.21 -17.31
C ASN A 173 -1.15 -2.55 -18.04
N ARG A 174 -0.87 -2.47 -19.36
CA ARG A 174 -0.66 -3.66 -20.21
C ARG A 174 0.46 -4.59 -19.72
N ARG A 175 1.47 -4.05 -19.03
CA ARG A 175 2.63 -4.82 -18.52
C ARG A 175 2.23 -5.62 -17.28
N LEU A 176 1.52 -5.03 -16.32
CA LEU A 176 0.94 -5.71 -15.17
C LEU A 176 -0.07 -6.77 -15.59
N ILE A 177 -0.92 -6.48 -16.59
CA ILE A 177 -1.83 -7.48 -17.16
C ILE A 177 -1.06 -8.71 -17.65
N ARG A 178 0.03 -8.51 -18.41
CA ARG A 178 0.88 -9.63 -18.89
C ARG A 178 1.50 -10.39 -17.74
N LEU A 179 1.93 -9.70 -16.68
CA LEU A 179 2.45 -10.31 -15.47
C LEU A 179 1.40 -11.23 -14.82
N MET A 180 0.17 -10.72 -14.64
CA MET A 180 -0.97 -11.44 -14.07
C MET A 180 -1.50 -12.59 -14.94
N GLN A 181 -1.11 -12.66 -16.21
CA GLN A 181 -1.44 -13.74 -17.15
C GLN A 181 -0.34 -14.79 -17.30
N ASN A 182 0.82 -14.58 -16.67
CA ASN A 182 1.93 -15.50 -16.74
C ASN A 182 1.59 -16.88 -16.12
N ARG A 183 2.39 -17.89 -16.46
CA ARG A 183 2.26 -19.27 -15.96
C ARG A 183 3.08 -19.54 -14.70
N GLN A 184 3.92 -18.59 -14.28
CA GLN A 184 4.69 -18.72 -13.03
C GLN A 184 3.75 -18.73 -11.82
N ALA A 185 4.06 -19.51 -10.79
CA ALA A 185 3.20 -19.58 -9.62
C ALA A 185 3.28 -18.28 -8.82
N ILE A 186 4.48 -17.72 -8.65
CA ILE A 186 4.70 -16.42 -8.00
C ILE A 186 5.71 -15.62 -8.82
N ILE A 187 5.55 -14.30 -8.84
CA ILE A 187 6.46 -13.38 -9.54
C ILE A 187 6.65 -12.14 -8.68
N GLN A 188 7.90 -11.80 -8.36
CA GLN A 188 8.20 -10.52 -7.73
C GLN A 188 8.12 -9.37 -8.73
N VAL A 189 7.38 -8.31 -8.38
CA VAL A 189 7.33 -7.08 -9.17
C VAL A 189 8.56 -6.24 -8.86
N THR A 190 9.48 -6.12 -9.82
CA THR A 190 10.75 -5.42 -9.63
C THR A 190 10.74 -3.99 -10.17
N ARG A 191 9.94 -3.71 -11.21
CA ARG A 191 9.90 -2.40 -11.87
C ARG A 191 9.18 -1.37 -11.02
N GLU A 192 9.80 -0.20 -10.83
CA GLU A 192 9.24 0.84 -9.96
C GLU A 192 7.88 1.35 -10.42
N ASP A 193 7.70 1.61 -11.71
CA ASP A 193 6.41 2.11 -12.25
C ASP A 193 5.25 1.15 -11.95
N ASP A 194 5.48 -0.17 -12.11
CA ASP A 194 4.48 -1.19 -11.80
C ASP A 194 4.15 -1.22 -10.31
N ARG A 195 5.18 -1.10 -9.47
CA ARG A 195 5.02 -1.04 -8.01
C ARG A 195 4.21 0.19 -7.59
N ARG A 196 4.49 1.35 -8.18
CA ARG A 196 3.78 2.60 -7.88
C ARG A 196 2.30 2.52 -8.25
N GLU A 197 1.96 1.96 -9.41
CA GLU A 197 0.57 1.74 -9.80
C GLU A 197 -0.15 0.82 -8.80
N ILE A 198 0.51 -0.28 -8.43
CA ILE A 198 0.00 -1.21 -7.43
C ILE A 198 -0.23 -0.53 -6.08
N TYR A 199 0.72 0.27 -5.59
CA TYR A 199 0.57 0.98 -4.31
C TYR A 199 -0.55 2.00 -4.35
N THR A 200 -0.70 2.71 -5.47
CA THR A 200 -1.80 3.65 -5.69
C THR A 200 -3.15 2.94 -5.58
N HIS A 201 -3.27 1.75 -6.16
CA HIS A 201 -4.48 0.93 -6.07
C HIS A 201 -4.69 0.29 -4.69
N ALA A 202 -3.61 -0.13 -4.02
CA ALA A 202 -3.66 -0.83 -2.74
C ALA A 202 -4.02 0.10 -1.57
N TYR A 203 -3.39 1.27 -1.54
CA TYR A 203 -3.41 2.17 -0.38
C TYR A 203 -4.05 3.52 -0.67
N GLY A 204 -4.14 3.91 -1.95
CA GLY A 204 -4.45 5.27 -2.32
C GLY A 204 -3.30 6.20 -1.96
N ASP A 205 -3.34 6.72 -0.74
CA ASP A 205 -2.32 7.59 -0.17
C ASP A 205 -1.16 6.77 0.40
N TYR A 206 0.03 6.89 -0.20
CA TYR A 206 1.22 6.17 0.24
C TYR A 206 2.51 6.96 0.04
N VAL A 207 3.53 6.53 0.77
CA VAL A 207 4.92 6.95 0.64
C VAL A 207 5.78 5.72 0.37
N TRP A 208 6.62 5.79 -0.65
CA TRP A 208 7.65 4.79 -0.91
C TRP A 208 8.87 5.44 -1.57
N LYS A 209 10.05 5.25 -0.95
CA LYS A 209 11.29 5.94 -1.31
C LYS A 209 11.09 7.48 -1.37
N GLU A 210 11.67 8.11 -2.38
CA GLU A 210 11.49 9.52 -2.75
C GLU A 210 10.23 9.75 -3.59
N SER A 211 9.13 9.04 -3.30
CA SER A 211 7.87 9.28 -4.02
C SER A 211 6.67 9.02 -3.13
N SER A 212 5.59 9.73 -3.42
CA SER A 212 4.29 9.55 -2.79
C SER A 212 3.21 9.46 -3.84
N GLY A 213 2.20 8.63 -3.59
CA GLY A 213 0.89 8.84 -4.19
C GLY A 213 0.08 9.64 -3.18
N ASN A 214 -0.24 10.90 -3.46
CA ASN A 214 -1.32 11.59 -2.75
C ASN A 214 -2.47 11.75 -3.73
N LEU A 215 -3.63 11.28 -3.32
CA LEU A 215 -4.90 11.38 -4.03
C LEU A 215 -5.79 12.34 -3.26
N ILE A 216 -5.94 13.55 -3.80
CA ILE A 216 -7.00 14.44 -3.33
C ILE A 216 -8.26 14.04 -4.09
N ARG A 217 -9.24 13.49 -3.37
CA ARG A 217 -10.51 13.08 -3.98
C ARG A 217 -11.33 14.31 -4.31
N VAL A 218 -12.01 14.22 -5.45
CA VAL A 218 -12.85 15.26 -6.01
C VAL A 218 -14.29 14.77 -5.91
N THR A 219 -15.12 15.46 -5.12
CA THR A 219 -16.47 14.98 -4.77
C THR A 219 -17.62 15.73 -5.45
N LYS A 220 -17.34 16.67 -6.35
CA LYS A 220 -18.37 17.39 -7.11
C LYS A 220 -18.49 16.83 -8.53
N ASP A 221 -19.74 16.79 -9.02
CA ASP A 221 -20.08 16.19 -10.32
C ASP A 221 -19.71 17.10 -11.50
N ASP A 222 -19.85 18.41 -11.33
CA ASP A 222 -19.54 19.42 -12.35
C ASP A 222 -18.38 20.29 -11.86
N ILE A 223 -17.22 20.17 -12.51
CA ILE A 223 -16.01 20.91 -12.16
C ILE A 223 -15.38 21.43 -13.44
N ASP A 224 -15.11 22.73 -13.47
CA ASP A 224 -14.38 23.34 -14.58
C ASP A 224 -12.86 23.39 -14.30
N LEU A 225 -12.10 23.75 -15.34
CA LEU A 225 -10.64 23.88 -15.23
C LEU A 225 -10.20 24.97 -14.23
N ASN A 226 -11.03 26.00 -14.04
CA ASN A 226 -10.73 27.10 -13.14
C ASN A 226 -10.83 26.65 -11.67
N ASP A 227 -11.80 25.81 -11.36
CA ASP A 227 -11.97 25.19 -10.05
C ASP A 227 -10.82 24.22 -9.75
N LEU A 228 -10.39 23.42 -10.73
CA LEU A 228 -9.20 22.58 -10.61
C LEU A 228 -7.93 23.42 -10.33
N ASN A 229 -7.77 24.57 -10.98
CA ASN A 229 -6.63 25.45 -10.71
C ASN A 229 -6.61 25.93 -9.25
N LYS A 230 -7.76 26.27 -8.65
CA LYS A 230 -7.82 26.66 -7.23
C LYS A 230 -7.35 25.53 -6.30
N ALA A 231 -7.66 24.27 -6.64
CA ALA A 231 -7.18 23.12 -5.89
C ALA A 231 -5.67 22.92 -6.04
N VAL A 232 -5.16 23.08 -7.26
CA VAL A 232 -3.73 23.04 -7.58
C VAL A 232 -2.98 24.11 -6.81
N ASP A 233 -3.48 25.35 -6.81
CA ASP A 233 -2.86 26.49 -6.15
C ASP A 233 -2.80 26.32 -4.64
N LEU A 234 -3.85 25.76 -4.04
CA LEU A 234 -3.82 25.47 -2.61
C LEU A 234 -2.81 24.37 -2.26
N THR A 235 -2.72 23.33 -3.10
CA THR A 235 -1.71 22.27 -2.95
C THR A 235 -0.30 22.83 -3.17
N ASN A 236 -0.11 23.73 -4.13
CA ASN A 236 1.13 24.47 -4.39
C ASN A 236 1.51 25.33 -3.20
N TYR A 237 0.57 26.05 -2.61
CA TYR A 237 0.82 26.93 -1.49
C TYR A 237 1.38 26.19 -0.28
N PHE A 238 0.74 25.09 0.14
CA PHE A 238 1.25 24.28 1.25
C PHE A 238 2.57 23.59 0.92
N ALA A 239 2.76 23.20 -0.34
CA ALA A 239 4.02 22.64 -0.79
C ALA A 239 5.17 23.67 -0.74
N SER A 240 4.92 24.88 -1.22
CA SER A 240 5.85 26.01 -1.18
C SER A 240 6.13 26.44 0.27
N GLN A 241 5.12 26.41 1.14
CA GLN A 241 5.26 26.65 2.57
C GLN A 241 6.19 25.63 3.22
N TYR A 242 6.03 24.34 2.92
CA TYR A 242 6.93 23.29 3.40
C TYR A 242 8.37 23.53 2.94
N LEU A 243 8.58 23.95 1.69
CA LEU A 243 9.91 24.28 1.18
C LEU A 243 10.51 25.51 1.89
N ALA A 244 9.72 26.54 2.15
CA ALA A 244 10.14 27.71 2.93
C ALA A 244 10.51 27.33 4.37
N LEU A 245 9.70 26.49 5.01
CA LEU A 245 9.95 25.92 6.33
C LEU A 245 11.30 25.19 6.37
N LYS A 246 11.57 24.29 5.41
CA LYS A 246 12.84 23.56 5.34
C LYS A 246 14.05 24.42 4.98
N LYS A 247 13.85 25.61 4.43
CA LYS A 247 14.90 26.63 4.20
C LYS A 247 15.09 27.58 5.39
N GLY A 248 14.21 27.52 6.41
CA GLY A 248 14.22 28.48 7.52
C GLY A 248 13.67 29.86 7.16
N GLU A 249 12.93 29.97 6.06
CA GLU A 249 12.43 31.24 5.50
C GLU A 249 10.91 31.40 5.68
N LEU A 250 10.31 30.68 6.63
CA LEU A 250 8.86 30.68 6.82
C LEU A 250 8.29 32.07 7.17
N ALA A 251 9.05 32.91 7.87
CA ALA A 251 8.67 34.30 8.14
C ALA A 251 8.57 35.14 6.87
N ALA A 252 9.54 34.98 5.96
CA ALA A 252 9.54 35.68 4.69
C ALA A 252 8.39 35.20 3.82
N PHE A 253 8.16 33.88 3.75
CA PHE A 253 7.02 33.28 3.05
C PHE A 253 5.68 33.88 3.47
N PHE A 254 5.46 34.05 4.78
CA PHE A 254 4.24 34.65 5.31
C PHE A 254 4.10 36.16 5.09
N GLY A 255 5.21 36.86 4.80
CA GLY A 255 5.16 38.27 4.41
C GLY A 255 4.68 38.49 2.97
N LEU A 256 4.60 37.43 2.16
CA LEU A 256 4.22 37.50 0.74
C LEU A 256 2.72 37.28 0.54
N GLY A 257 2.18 37.83 -0.55
CA GLY A 257 0.83 37.49 -0.99
C GLY A 257 0.72 36.02 -1.42
N PHE A 258 -0.49 35.44 -1.41
CA PHE A 258 -0.70 34.01 -1.66
C PHE A 258 -0.03 33.47 -2.95
N HIS A 259 -0.22 34.14 -4.09
CA HIS A 259 0.39 33.72 -5.36
C HIS A 259 1.88 34.03 -5.42
N GLU A 260 2.30 35.18 -4.87
CA GLU A 260 3.72 35.56 -4.77
C GLU A 260 4.52 34.56 -3.94
N ALA A 261 3.93 34.06 -2.85
CA ALA A 261 4.49 33.01 -2.01
C ALA A 261 4.65 31.69 -2.77
N ILE A 262 3.68 31.32 -3.61
CA ILE A 262 3.80 30.17 -4.52
C ILE A 262 4.96 30.42 -5.47
N ASP A 263 4.94 31.50 -6.25
CA ASP A 263 5.93 31.79 -7.29
C ASP A 263 7.37 31.85 -6.76
N SER A 264 7.57 32.38 -5.54
CA SER A 264 8.90 32.53 -4.93
C SER A 264 9.50 31.20 -4.46
N TYR A 265 8.67 30.27 -3.99
CA TYR A 265 9.13 29.04 -3.31
C TYR A 265 8.81 27.76 -4.08
N TYR A 266 7.99 27.83 -5.12
CA TYR A 266 7.60 26.69 -5.92
C TYR A 266 8.80 26.12 -6.66
N ASP A 267 9.05 24.82 -6.48
CA ASP A 267 10.08 24.11 -7.21
C ASP A 267 9.51 22.82 -7.83
N LYS A 268 9.40 22.86 -9.17
CA LYS A 268 8.93 21.75 -10.00
C LYS A 268 9.74 20.45 -9.77
N SER A 269 10.98 20.55 -9.32
CA SER A 269 11.84 19.39 -9.06
C SER A 269 11.27 18.45 -8.00
N TYR A 270 10.43 18.95 -7.09
CA TYR A 270 9.79 18.19 -6.01
C TYR A 270 8.47 17.51 -6.39
N PHE A 271 7.95 17.75 -7.59
CA PHE A 271 6.67 17.22 -8.02
C PHE A 271 6.83 16.18 -9.14
N GLY A 272 5.93 15.20 -9.14
CA GLY A 272 5.72 14.28 -10.24
C GLY A 272 4.73 14.84 -11.28
N GLY A 273 4.35 13.99 -12.23
CA GLY A 273 3.28 14.31 -13.18
C GLY A 273 1.94 14.43 -12.47
N VAL A 274 1.12 15.40 -12.88
CA VAL A 274 -0.25 15.56 -12.39
C VAL A 274 -1.15 14.51 -13.07
N ASN A 275 -1.93 13.78 -12.28
CA ASN A 275 -2.97 12.89 -12.79
C ASN A 275 -4.33 13.45 -12.40
N VAL A 276 -5.21 13.68 -13.37
CA VAL A 276 -6.55 14.20 -13.12
C VAL A 276 -7.55 13.27 -13.77
N GLU A 277 -8.49 12.79 -12.97
CA GLU A 277 -9.62 12.02 -13.44
C GLU A 277 -10.91 12.80 -13.13
N ILE A 278 -11.48 13.41 -14.17
CA ILE A 278 -12.64 14.31 -14.11
C ILE A 278 -13.92 13.51 -14.38
N HIS A 279 -14.26 12.63 -13.45
CA HIS A 279 -15.57 11.98 -13.35
C HIS A 279 -16.01 12.12 -11.90
N SER A 280 -17.27 11.88 -11.55
CA SER A 280 -17.66 11.80 -10.13
C SER A 280 -18.03 10.36 -9.74
N PRO A 281 -17.38 9.80 -8.69
CA PRO A 281 -16.25 10.37 -7.94
C PRO A 281 -14.96 10.39 -8.78
N GLY A 282 -14.18 11.46 -8.63
CA GLY A 282 -12.93 11.68 -9.36
C GLY A 282 -11.75 11.87 -8.43
N TYR A 283 -10.56 12.07 -8.99
CA TYR A 283 -9.40 12.42 -8.19
C TYR A 283 -8.44 13.36 -8.90
N PHE A 284 -7.78 14.18 -8.09
CA PHE A 284 -6.64 14.98 -8.43
C PHE A 284 -5.44 14.38 -7.68
N GLY A 285 -4.59 13.68 -8.44
CA GLY A 285 -3.37 13.08 -7.94
C GLY A 285 -2.17 13.98 -8.23
N ARG A 286 -1.44 14.36 -7.19
CA ARG A 286 -0.17 15.08 -7.34
C ARG A 286 0.94 14.41 -6.55
N PRO A 287 1.65 13.46 -7.19
CA PRO A 287 2.80 12.81 -6.58
C PRO A 287 3.85 13.84 -6.17
N MET A 288 4.35 13.72 -4.94
CA MET A 288 5.48 14.52 -4.45
C MET A 288 6.68 13.61 -4.27
N LYS A 289 7.88 14.10 -4.59
CA LYS A 289 9.12 13.33 -4.48
C LYS A 289 9.66 13.23 -3.05
N LYS A 290 9.02 13.92 -2.09
CA LYS A 290 9.37 13.82 -0.67
C LYS A 290 8.15 13.39 0.13
N ALA A 291 8.32 12.31 0.89
CA ALA A 291 7.35 11.76 1.81
C ALA A 291 6.82 12.78 2.82
N ALA A 292 7.75 13.46 3.50
CA ALA A 292 7.42 14.43 4.52
C ALA A 292 6.63 15.62 3.94
N MET A 293 6.96 16.04 2.71
CA MET A 293 6.23 17.09 2.00
C MET A 293 4.80 16.66 1.66
N ALA A 294 4.63 15.43 1.18
CA ALA A 294 3.32 14.83 0.94
C ALA A 294 2.46 14.78 2.21
N GLY A 295 3.01 14.25 3.30
CA GLY A 295 2.34 14.21 4.60
C GLY A 295 1.96 15.58 5.11
N TYR A 296 2.88 16.55 4.98
CA TYR A 296 2.63 17.94 5.37
C TYR A 296 1.50 18.57 4.58
N VAL A 297 1.51 18.47 3.24
CA VAL A 297 0.48 19.06 2.40
C VAL A 297 -0.89 18.46 2.69
N SER A 298 -0.97 17.14 2.83
CA SER A 298 -2.21 16.44 3.16
C SER A 298 -2.73 16.84 4.57
N ALA A 299 -1.85 16.97 5.55
CA ALA A 299 -2.20 17.43 6.89
C ALA A 299 -2.71 18.88 6.92
N MET A 300 -2.01 19.80 6.25
CA MET A 300 -2.40 21.21 6.18
C MET A 300 -3.71 21.42 5.41
N LEU A 301 -3.95 20.64 4.35
CA LEU A 301 -5.23 20.63 3.62
C LEU A 301 -6.40 20.15 4.50
N ALA A 302 -6.15 19.20 5.40
CA ALA A 302 -7.15 18.69 6.33
C ALA A 302 -7.41 19.67 7.48
N LEU A 303 -6.35 20.21 8.08
CA LEU A 303 -6.42 21.21 9.14
C LEU A 303 -7.19 22.45 8.68
N SER A 304 -6.86 22.99 7.50
CA SER A 304 -7.55 24.18 6.93
C SER A 304 -9.03 23.95 6.65
N GLY A 305 -9.47 22.70 6.48
CA GLY A 305 -10.88 22.35 6.27
C GLY A 305 -11.63 21.92 7.53
N SER A 306 -10.94 21.82 8.67
CA SER A 306 -11.47 21.23 9.91
C SER A 306 -12.14 22.24 10.86
N GLY A 307 -11.99 23.55 10.59
CA GLY A 307 -12.50 24.61 11.47
C GLY A 307 -11.68 24.78 12.77
N ILE A 308 -10.46 24.25 12.81
CA ILE A 308 -9.52 24.40 13.92
C ILE A 308 -8.72 25.70 13.75
N SER A 309 -8.60 26.48 14.81
CA SER A 309 -7.79 27.71 14.78
C SER A 309 -6.30 27.40 14.78
N ALA A 310 -5.47 28.34 14.33
CA ALA A 310 -4.02 28.15 14.34
C ALA A 310 -3.51 27.87 15.77
N GLN A 311 -4.06 28.58 16.77
CA GLN A 311 -3.71 28.40 18.18
C GLN A 311 -4.10 27.03 18.74
N GLU A 312 -5.23 26.45 18.31
CA GLU A 312 -5.60 25.09 18.71
C GLU A 312 -4.68 24.03 18.08
N ALA A 313 -4.18 24.32 16.87
CA ALA A 313 -3.33 23.40 16.10
C ALA A 313 -1.85 23.40 16.53
N THR A 314 -1.39 24.35 17.36
CA THR A 314 -0.01 24.33 17.92
C THR A 314 0.22 23.11 18.81
N ASP A 315 -0.84 22.69 19.52
CA ASP A 315 -0.84 21.52 20.40
C ASP A 315 -1.27 20.23 19.66
N ALA A 316 -1.28 20.25 18.32
CA ALA A 316 -1.64 19.08 17.54
C ALA A 316 -0.64 17.94 17.74
N LYS A 317 -1.17 16.73 17.81
CA LYS A 317 -0.41 15.47 17.79
C LYS A 317 -0.66 14.73 16.50
N VAL A 318 0.39 14.14 15.94
CA VAL A 318 0.26 13.33 14.73
C VAL A 318 0.20 11.85 15.12
N VAL A 319 -0.88 11.17 14.71
CA VAL A 319 -1.07 9.74 14.95
C VAL A 319 -1.49 9.07 13.66
N ASN A 320 -0.56 8.39 12.99
CA ASN A 320 -0.83 7.75 11.70
C ASN A 320 -1.43 6.34 11.89
N SER A 321 -2.74 6.21 11.73
CA SER A 321 -3.44 4.94 11.90
C SER A 321 -3.11 3.89 10.82
N ALA A 322 -2.68 4.31 9.63
CA ALA A 322 -2.31 3.41 8.54
C ALA A 322 -1.03 2.60 8.81
N ASN A 323 -0.24 3.00 9.81
CA ASN A 323 0.98 2.29 10.24
C ASN A 323 0.78 1.47 11.52
N ALA A 324 -0.42 1.46 12.11
CA ALA A 324 -0.70 0.78 13.38
C ALA A 324 -0.38 -0.72 13.35
N ALA A 325 -0.54 -1.38 12.20
CA ALA A 325 -0.23 -2.80 12.03
C ALA A 325 1.28 -3.09 11.94
N SER A 326 2.09 -2.09 11.59
CA SER A 326 3.53 -2.28 11.36
C SER A 326 4.38 -1.97 12.60
N ALA A 327 3.81 -1.41 13.67
CA ALA A 327 4.53 -0.86 14.84
C ALA A 327 5.67 0.12 14.48
N VAL A 328 5.71 0.62 13.24
CA VAL A 328 6.68 1.59 12.76
C VAL A 328 6.09 2.97 13.02
N VAL A 329 6.51 3.62 14.11
CA VAL A 329 6.46 5.09 14.20
C VAL A 329 7.46 5.59 13.17
N SER A 330 6.97 6.20 12.10
CA SER A 330 7.88 6.65 11.04
C SER A 330 8.56 7.96 11.48
N ILE A 331 9.79 8.18 11.01
CA ILE A 331 10.45 9.50 11.12
C ILE A 331 9.56 10.60 10.54
N CYS A 332 8.75 10.28 9.52
CA CYS A 332 7.79 11.19 8.94
C CYS A 332 6.72 11.63 9.94
N ASP A 333 6.31 10.80 10.92
CA ASP A 333 5.28 11.19 11.89
C ASP A 333 5.82 12.21 12.91
N MET A 334 7.07 12.04 13.36
CA MET A 334 7.73 12.97 14.30
C MET A 334 8.12 14.29 13.64
N GLU A 335 8.70 14.24 12.44
CA GLU A 335 9.03 15.45 11.68
C GLU A 335 7.76 16.22 11.28
N LEU A 336 6.71 15.52 10.88
CA LEU A 336 5.43 16.14 10.51
C LEU A 336 4.77 16.86 11.70
N GLU A 337 4.80 16.27 12.90
CA GLU A 337 4.28 16.95 14.09
C GLU A 337 5.02 18.26 14.37
N ALA A 338 6.36 18.23 14.33
CA ALA A 338 7.18 19.43 14.54
C ALA A 338 6.94 20.48 13.45
N ASP A 339 6.86 20.06 12.18
CA ASP A 339 6.63 20.94 11.04
C ASP A 339 5.24 21.62 11.12
N ILE A 340 4.20 20.86 11.48
CA ILE A 340 2.85 21.40 11.69
C ILE A 340 2.88 22.40 12.85
N ARG A 341 3.45 22.04 14.00
CA ARG A 341 3.53 22.91 15.17
C ARG A 341 4.20 24.23 14.85
N GLN A 342 5.39 24.19 14.27
CA GLN A 342 6.15 25.40 13.90
C GLN A 342 5.35 26.29 12.93
N THR A 343 4.66 25.68 11.97
CA THR A 343 3.84 26.44 11.01
C THR A 343 2.64 27.10 11.70
N MET A 344 1.94 26.36 12.57
CA MET A 344 0.76 26.85 13.27
C MET A 344 1.08 27.93 14.29
N GLU A 345 2.22 27.85 14.97
CA GLU A 345 2.72 28.90 15.86
C GLU A 345 2.91 30.22 15.09
N MET A 346 3.49 30.15 13.88
CA MET A 346 3.65 31.35 13.07
C MET A 346 2.30 31.89 12.59
N TYR A 347 1.38 31.02 12.16
CA TYR A 347 0.03 31.44 11.77
C TYR A 347 -0.75 32.12 12.90
N ALA A 348 -0.66 31.60 14.12
CA ALA A 348 -1.32 32.17 15.29
C ALA A 348 -0.87 33.61 15.57
N ASN A 349 0.39 33.93 15.26
CA ASN A 349 0.98 35.24 15.48
C ASN A 349 0.65 36.28 14.39
N ILE A 350 0.20 35.86 13.21
CA ILE A 350 -0.01 36.73 12.05
C ILE A 350 -1.45 36.75 11.53
N HIS A 351 -2.34 35.93 12.09
CA HIS A 351 -3.76 35.84 11.74
C HIS A 351 -4.08 35.54 10.26
N LEU A 352 -3.11 35.06 9.47
CA LEU A 352 -3.32 34.68 8.06
C LEU A 352 -4.16 33.40 7.91
N TRP A 353 -4.15 32.54 8.93
CA TRP A 353 -4.85 31.25 8.88
C TRP A 353 -6.36 31.43 8.78
N GLU A 354 -6.94 32.20 9.71
CA GLU A 354 -8.37 32.47 9.76
C GLU A 354 -8.82 33.42 8.64
N ASN A 355 -7.99 34.39 8.26
CA ASN A 355 -8.38 35.45 7.33
C ASN A 355 -8.22 35.08 5.84
N ASP A 356 -7.20 34.28 5.49
CA ASP A 356 -6.88 33.98 4.10
C ASP A 356 -6.93 32.49 3.77
N VAL A 357 -6.29 31.65 4.58
CA VAL A 357 -6.10 30.23 4.23
C VAL A 357 -7.41 29.43 4.37
N CYS A 358 -8.08 29.52 5.53
CA CYS A 358 -9.33 28.82 5.80
C CYS A 358 -10.47 29.25 4.83
N PRO A 359 -10.70 30.55 4.57
CA PRO A 359 -11.71 30.98 3.60
C PRO A 359 -11.45 30.48 2.17
N ARG A 360 -10.18 30.50 1.73
CA ARG A 360 -9.80 29.94 0.42
C ARG A 360 -10.03 28.43 0.36
N ARG A 361 -9.66 27.70 1.42
CA ARG A 361 -9.92 26.25 1.49
C ARG A 361 -11.41 25.94 1.39
N GLU A 362 -12.25 26.69 2.10
CA GLU A 362 -13.71 26.49 2.08
C GLU A 362 -14.30 26.85 0.70
N ALA A 363 -13.81 27.91 0.05
CA ALA A 363 -14.19 28.23 -1.32
C ALA A 363 -13.82 27.10 -2.31
N THR A 364 -12.60 26.54 -2.19
CA THR A 364 -12.15 25.41 -3.02
C THR A 364 -12.92 24.12 -2.70
N LYS A 365 -13.28 23.89 -1.43
CA LYS A 365 -14.13 22.75 -1.03
C LYS A 365 -15.53 22.85 -1.62
N ASN A 366 -16.13 24.05 -1.63
CA ASN A 366 -17.48 24.25 -2.14
C ASN A 366 -17.56 24.12 -3.67
N SER A 367 -16.50 24.48 -4.39
CA SER A 367 -16.39 24.35 -5.85
C SER A 367 -15.98 22.95 -6.30
N VAL A 368 -14.85 22.43 -5.81
CA VAL A 368 -14.25 21.17 -6.30
C VAL A 368 -14.62 19.95 -5.44
N GLY A 369 -14.98 20.16 -4.18
CA GLY A 369 -15.22 19.04 -3.25
C GLY A 369 -13.93 18.30 -2.90
N LEU A 370 -12.86 19.03 -2.53
CA LEU A 370 -11.61 18.37 -2.14
C LEU A 370 -11.76 17.63 -0.81
N LYS A 371 -11.49 16.32 -0.83
CA LYS A 371 -11.40 15.48 0.36
C LYS A 371 -10.06 14.74 0.38
N THR A 372 -9.36 14.82 1.50
CA THR A 372 -8.20 13.98 1.80
C THR A 372 -8.66 12.81 2.68
N ASP A 373 -7.89 11.71 2.70
CA ASP A 373 -8.16 10.59 3.62
C ASP A 373 -7.64 10.89 5.05
N VAL A 374 -6.92 12.01 5.23
CA VAL A 374 -6.51 12.56 6.53
C VAL A 374 -7.73 12.91 7.39
N THR A 375 -7.72 12.46 8.64
CA THR A 375 -8.75 12.81 9.63
C THR A 375 -8.20 13.72 10.71
N VAL A 376 -9.02 14.68 11.14
CA VAL A 376 -8.68 15.62 12.21
C VAL A 376 -9.75 15.50 13.30
N LYS A 377 -9.36 15.23 14.54
CA LYS A 377 -10.26 15.02 15.67
C LYS A 377 -9.87 15.88 16.86
N LYS A 378 -10.85 16.36 17.62
CA LYS A 378 -10.65 17.00 18.93
C LYS A 378 -10.83 15.96 20.03
N GLU A 379 -9.78 15.63 20.77
CA GLU A 379 -9.89 14.82 21.99
C GLU A 379 -10.14 15.73 23.19
N VAL A 380 -11.28 15.48 23.85
CA VAL A 380 -11.57 16.00 25.17
C VAL A 380 -10.88 15.06 26.16
N PRO A 381 -10.07 15.56 27.12
CA PRO A 381 -9.47 14.70 28.14
C PRO A 381 -10.57 13.87 28.80
N ALA A 382 -10.40 12.54 28.85
CA ALA A 382 -11.31 11.70 29.61
C ALA A 382 -11.37 12.23 31.04
N ALA A 383 -12.57 12.57 31.52
CA ALA A 383 -12.77 12.96 32.91
C ALA A 383 -12.27 11.79 33.77
N GLY A 384 -11.17 12.01 34.48
CA GLY A 384 -10.61 11.00 35.38
C GLY A 384 -11.65 10.64 36.43
N ASN A 385 -11.96 9.35 36.53
CA ASN A 385 -12.65 8.77 37.68
C ASN A 385 -11.68 8.52 38.81
#